data_AF-R9MN88-F1
#
_entry.id   AF-R9MN88-F1
#
_cell.length_a   1.000
_cell.length_b   1.000
_cell.length_c   1.000
_cell.angle_alpha   90.00
_cell.angle_beta   90.00
_cell.angle_gamma   90.00
#
_symmetry.space_group_name_H-M   'P 1'
#
loop_
_entity.id
_entity.type
_entity.pdbx_description
1 polymer ?
#
loop_
_entity_poly.entity_id
_entity_poly.type
_entity_poly.pdbx_seq_one_letter_code
_entity_poly.pdbx_strand_id
1 'polypeptide(L)'
;MKRNQFGLHKIIVLVLTALLCMLSIGSSQPADEKEEFLEEKEFGFGELPDNDTLLMDYMDQQFFGDKNADISEYGVVGDTKLTDANEKKIYRELKASVERIADGTKKSTVIEVSRLSMNMSVWEKSVRKVMSYLMMDCPYDLYWFDKNSAFVSVKGYGSTINTVTISFTVALEYRGSGVYITDSAKIGAARSAVSNAKSIVAKHADESDREKLSSYCQEICALVSYNTKAANSDMAYGNPWQLIWVFDRNPNTKVVCEGYAKAFQYLCDLSVFGSGTACYTVTGVMGDGVNSENHMWNIVVLNGENYLVDVTNCDSGGVGSDGSLFLAKPKSGTVNTGYTFFNTGNHSVVYMYDSESKTLLGKKILKLSGAKEDMTPVISLNGQKLKNHAVLKVTCKKKYSFKATVTNALGKRVTGSDGKVTWTTSNKNIASVTSGGKVTVKRKTGTVTITAKSADGTTAKVKLKAGRSSVKATKVTVTAESKTMELNDKDSSQVLKAVVKPASASNRKVVWKSSNKKIAAVNSKGKVIAKKAGTVKITAVTKDGSKKKASITIKIKKKEAGEEE
;
A
#
# COMPACT_ATOMS: atom_id res chain seq x y z
N MET A 1 25.56 -6.66 -21.58
CA MET A 1 26.06 -7.54 -22.66
C MET A 1 26.77 -8.72 -22.01
N LYS A 2 26.12 -9.89 -21.99
CA LYS A 2 26.63 -11.26 -21.74
C LYS A 2 25.41 -12.11 -21.34
N ARG A 3 24.56 -12.38 -22.33
CA ARG A 3 23.51 -13.41 -22.33
C ARG A 3 23.99 -14.52 -23.28
N ASN A 4 23.63 -15.76 -22.97
CA ASN A 4 23.82 -17.00 -23.75
C ASN A 4 25.17 -17.69 -23.62
N GLN A 5 25.31 -18.58 -22.61
CA GLN A 5 26.13 -19.81 -22.73
C GLN A 5 25.72 -20.98 -21.79
N PHE A 6 24.61 -20.92 -21.05
CA PHE A 6 24.26 -21.97 -20.06
C PHE A 6 23.25 -23.04 -20.54
N GLY A 7 22.82 -23.02 -21.81
CA GLY A 7 21.79 -23.93 -22.32
C GLY A 7 22.24 -25.35 -22.69
N LEU A 8 23.55 -25.61 -22.82
CA LEU A 8 24.03 -26.86 -23.44
C LEU A 8 24.49 -27.95 -22.47
N HIS A 9 24.72 -27.64 -21.19
CA HIS A 9 25.25 -28.61 -20.21
C HIS A 9 24.18 -29.40 -19.43
N LYS A 10 22.89 -29.06 -19.56
CA LYS A 10 21.80 -29.79 -18.89
C LYS A 10 21.31 -31.04 -19.65
N ILE A 11 21.65 -31.19 -20.93
CA ILE A 11 21.15 -32.28 -21.78
C ILE A 11 22.08 -33.51 -21.75
N ILE A 12 23.35 -33.36 -21.34
CA ILE A 12 24.37 -34.41 -21.49
C ILE A 12 24.32 -35.48 -20.38
N VAL A 13 23.75 -35.19 -19.21
CA VAL A 13 23.75 -36.16 -18.08
C VAL A 13 22.58 -37.15 -18.13
N LEU A 14 21.46 -36.81 -18.77
CA LEU A 14 20.28 -37.68 -18.88
C LEU A 14 20.35 -38.70 -20.04
N VAL A 15 21.15 -38.44 -21.07
CA VAL A 15 21.27 -39.33 -22.24
C VAL A 15 22.13 -40.58 -21.94
N LEU A 16 23.01 -40.53 -20.93
CA LEU A 16 23.96 -41.61 -20.65
C LEU A 16 23.41 -42.78 -19.81
N THR A 17 22.28 -42.62 -19.11
CA THR A 17 21.69 -43.70 -18.31
C THR A 17 20.68 -44.54 -19.07
N ALA A 18 20.10 -44.02 -20.15
CA ALA A 18 19.15 -44.77 -21.00
C ALA A 18 19.82 -45.64 -22.08
N LEU A 19 21.04 -45.29 -22.52
CA LEU A 19 21.70 -46.00 -23.63
C LEU A 19 22.43 -47.30 -23.23
N LEU A 20 22.60 -47.59 -21.93
CA LEU A 20 23.36 -48.76 -21.46
C LEU A 20 22.54 -50.04 -21.25
N CYS A 21 21.22 -50.04 -21.48
CA CYS A 21 20.36 -51.23 -21.35
C CYS A 21 20.00 -51.94 -22.67
N MET A 22 20.47 -51.48 -23.84
CA MET A 22 20.07 -52.05 -25.14
C MET A 22 21.13 -52.94 -25.82
N LEU A 23 22.08 -53.52 -25.08
CA LEU A 23 23.06 -54.45 -25.65
C LEU A 23 23.24 -55.69 -24.78
N SER A 24 22.27 -56.61 -24.80
CA SER A 24 22.55 -58.05 -24.72
C SER A 24 21.31 -58.91 -25.01
N ILE A 25 21.53 -59.96 -25.80
CA ILE A 25 20.74 -61.20 -25.96
C ILE A 25 19.87 -61.26 -27.22
N GLY A 26 20.22 -62.21 -28.09
CA GLY A 26 19.50 -62.57 -29.30
C GLY A 26 18.58 -63.78 -29.15
N SER A 27 17.72 -63.90 -30.16
CA SER A 27 16.93 -65.05 -30.61
C SER A 27 15.76 -65.58 -29.75
N SER A 28 14.63 -65.74 -30.46
CA SER A 28 13.34 -66.35 -30.11
C SER A 28 12.32 -65.47 -29.36
N GLN A 29 11.45 -64.83 -30.16
CA GLN A 29 10.16 -64.28 -29.75
C GLN A 29 9.22 -65.43 -29.37
N PRO A 30 8.39 -65.30 -28.32
CA PRO A 30 7.01 -64.88 -28.58
C PRO A 30 6.36 -63.97 -27.50
N ALA A 31 5.21 -63.40 -27.90
CA ALA A 31 4.17 -62.70 -27.12
C ALA A 31 4.42 -61.23 -26.74
N ASP A 32 3.97 -60.33 -27.63
CA ASP A 32 3.35 -59.02 -27.35
C ASP A 32 3.90 -58.21 -26.15
N GLU A 33 5.21 -58.03 -26.06
CA GLU A 33 5.80 -57.03 -25.16
C GLU A 33 5.48 -55.65 -25.72
N LYS A 34 4.43 -55.02 -25.19
CA LYS A 34 4.20 -53.59 -25.43
C LYS A 34 5.45 -52.84 -25.01
N GLU A 35 6.03 -52.07 -25.91
CA GLU A 35 7.22 -51.26 -25.65
C GLU A 35 6.90 -50.24 -24.53
N GLU A 36 7.72 -50.21 -23.47
CA GLU A 36 7.59 -49.26 -22.37
C GLU A 36 8.01 -47.88 -22.84
N PHE A 37 7.21 -46.85 -22.55
CA PHE A 37 7.59 -45.46 -22.83
C PHE A 37 8.04 -44.73 -21.56
N LEU A 38 8.86 -43.70 -21.77
CA LEU A 38 9.19 -42.67 -20.79
C LEU A 38 8.97 -41.29 -21.43
N GLU A 39 8.15 -40.45 -20.82
CA GLU A 39 7.92 -39.06 -21.24
C GLU A 39 8.26 -38.10 -20.09
N GLU A 40 8.91 -36.99 -20.40
CA GLU A 40 9.45 -36.04 -19.42
C GLU A 40 9.07 -34.60 -19.75
N LYS A 41 8.72 -33.82 -18.73
CA LYS A 41 8.30 -32.42 -18.90
C LYS A 41 8.62 -31.52 -17.71
N GLU A 42 9.07 -30.31 -18.00
CA GLU A 42 9.25 -29.24 -17.01
C GLU A 42 7.96 -28.41 -16.85
N PHE A 43 7.54 -28.20 -15.60
CA PHE A 43 6.38 -27.42 -15.21
C PHE A 43 6.82 -26.17 -14.46
N GLY A 44 6.35 -24.99 -14.89
CA GLY A 44 6.46 -23.74 -14.12
C GLY A 44 5.12 -23.36 -13.48
N PHE A 45 5.19 -22.66 -12.36
CA PHE A 45 4.02 -22.20 -11.60
C PHE A 45 4.08 -20.66 -11.47
N GLY A 46 2.96 -19.99 -11.77
CA GLY A 46 2.84 -18.53 -11.76
C GLY A 46 2.68 -17.92 -10.37
N GLU A 47 2.12 -16.71 -10.30
CA GLU A 47 1.97 -15.86 -9.09
C GLU A 47 1.55 -16.63 -7.82
N LEU A 48 2.53 -16.92 -6.96
CA LEU A 48 2.37 -17.48 -5.62
C LEU A 48 3.28 -16.70 -4.65
N PRO A 49 2.98 -16.72 -3.34
CA PRO A 49 3.89 -16.18 -2.33
C PRO A 49 5.28 -16.81 -2.46
N ASP A 50 6.32 -16.01 -2.23
CA ASP A 50 7.69 -16.51 -2.23
C ASP A 50 7.97 -17.42 -1.03
N ASN A 51 9.14 -18.05 -1.06
CA ASN A 51 9.49 -19.07 -0.08
C ASN A 51 9.75 -18.49 1.31
N ASP A 52 10.15 -17.23 1.41
CA ASP A 52 10.41 -16.56 2.68
C ASP A 52 9.08 -16.25 3.36
N THR A 53 8.10 -15.76 2.60
CA THR A 53 6.73 -15.54 3.05
C THR A 53 6.10 -16.85 3.53
N LEU A 54 6.26 -17.94 2.78
CA LEU A 54 5.70 -19.23 3.18
C LEU A 54 6.43 -19.88 4.34
N LEU A 55 7.75 -19.68 4.47
CA LEU A 55 8.45 -20.10 5.68
C LEU A 55 7.97 -19.28 6.88
N MET A 56 7.76 -17.97 6.74
CA MET A 56 7.17 -17.17 7.80
C MET A 56 5.79 -17.67 8.17
N ASP A 57 4.90 -17.91 7.22
CA ASP A 57 3.56 -18.41 7.53
C ASP A 57 3.58 -19.83 8.11
N TYR A 58 4.48 -20.70 7.63
CA TYR A 58 4.68 -22.03 8.19
C TYR A 58 5.21 -21.95 9.62
N MET A 59 6.21 -21.10 9.86
CA MET A 59 6.67 -20.80 11.20
C MET A 59 5.50 -20.27 12.02
N ASP A 60 4.76 -19.27 11.55
CA ASP A 60 3.61 -18.73 12.24
C ASP A 60 2.57 -19.80 12.57
N GLN A 61 2.32 -20.78 11.70
CA GLN A 61 1.48 -21.94 12.00
C GLN A 61 2.07 -22.82 13.11
N GLN A 62 3.36 -23.15 13.04
CA GLN A 62 4.05 -23.98 14.05
C GLN A 62 4.22 -23.26 15.40
N PHE A 63 4.31 -21.93 15.35
CA PHE A 63 4.59 -21.02 16.44
C PHE A 63 3.26 -20.55 17.12
N PHE A 64 2.22 -20.22 16.35
CA PHE A 64 0.99 -19.54 16.83
C PHE A 64 -0.33 -20.32 16.61
N GLY A 65 -0.28 -21.55 16.08
CA GLY A 65 -1.45 -22.37 15.80
C GLY A 65 -2.29 -22.75 17.03
N ASP A 66 -3.27 -21.89 17.36
CA ASP A 66 -4.67 -22.20 17.78
C ASP A 66 -5.51 -20.93 18.12
N LYS A 67 -5.00 -19.70 17.95
CA LYS A 67 -5.68 -18.47 18.43
C LYS A 67 -6.28 -17.51 17.39
N ASN A 68 -6.34 -17.88 16.11
CA ASN A 68 -7.21 -17.20 15.14
C ASN A 68 -7.95 -18.23 14.30
N ALA A 69 -9.11 -18.63 14.80
CA ALA A 69 -10.17 -19.25 14.00
C ALA A 69 -10.60 -18.24 12.92
N ASP A 70 -9.91 -18.28 11.78
CA ASP A 70 -10.33 -17.88 10.42
C ASP A 70 -9.19 -18.17 9.41
N ILE A 71 -8.33 -19.16 9.70
CA ILE A 71 -7.40 -19.70 8.70
C ILE A 71 -8.25 -20.56 7.78
N SER A 72 -8.26 -20.17 6.51
CA SER A 72 -9.06 -20.74 5.42
C SER A 72 -9.33 -22.24 5.53
N GLU A 73 -10.51 -22.66 5.09
CA GLU A 73 -10.91 -24.05 4.78
C GLU A 73 -10.02 -24.74 3.70
N TYR A 74 -8.74 -24.40 3.59
CA TYR A 74 -7.76 -25.01 2.70
C TYR A 74 -7.04 -26.14 3.43
N GLY A 75 -7.06 -27.33 2.84
CA GLY A 75 -6.55 -28.54 3.46
C GLY A 75 -7.24 -29.80 2.94
N VAL A 76 -8.42 -29.68 2.35
CA VAL A 76 -9.16 -30.81 1.74
C VAL A 76 -9.76 -30.48 0.36
N VAL A 77 -9.40 -29.34 -0.25
CA VAL A 77 -10.01 -28.92 -1.52
C VAL A 77 -9.66 -29.89 -2.63
N GLY A 78 -8.41 -30.35 -2.71
CA GLY A 78 -7.99 -31.40 -3.65
C GLY A 78 -8.76 -32.71 -3.42
N ASP A 79 -8.91 -33.14 -2.16
CA ASP A 79 -9.61 -34.39 -1.83
C ASP A 79 -11.10 -34.36 -2.23
N THR A 80 -11.71 -33.19 -2.10
CA THR A 80 -13.14 -32.96 -2.39
C THR A 80 -13.42 -32.62 -3.86
N LYS A 81 -12.53 -31.90 -4.55
CA LYS A 81 -12.75 -31.38 -5.92
C LYS A 81 -12.18 -32.27 -7.03
N LEU A 82 -11.15 -33.07 -6.74
CA LEU A 82 -10.70 -34.10 -7.68
C LEU A 82 -11.77 -35.19 -7.76
N THR A 83 -12.06 -35.69 -8.96
CA THR A 83 -13.09 -36.72 -9.17
C THR A 83 -12.54 -37.96 -9.87
N ASP A 84 -11.46 -37.81 -10.63
CA ASP A 84 -10.73 -38.94 -11.20
C ASP A 84 -9.91 -39.69 -10.13
N ALA A 85 -9.94 -41.03 -10.19
CA ALA A 85 -9.30 -41.88 -9.19
C ALA A 85 -7.76 -41.79 -9.23
N ASN A 86 -7.16 -41.63 -10.41
CA ASN A 86 -5.72 -41.47 -10.55
C ASN A 86 -5.29 -40.09 -10.03
N GLU A 87 -6.03 -39.02 -10.38
CA GLU A 87 -5.78 -37.67 -9.86
C GLU A 87 -5.79 -37.64 -8.32
N LYS A 88 -6.82 -38.23 -7.69
CA LYS A 88 -6.91 -38.31 -6.22
C LYS A 88 -5.75 -39.05 -5.59
N LYS A 89 -5.35 -40.17 -6.19
CA LYS A 89 -4.24 -40.97 -5.69
C LYS A 89 -2.93 -40.19 -5.73
N ILE A 90 -2.62 -39.56 -6.86
CA ILE A 90 -1.43 -38.70 -7.00
C ILE A 90 -1.46 -37.59 -5.96
N TYR A 91 -2.58 -36.87 -5.81
CA TYR A 91 -2.72 -35.79 -4.82
C TYR A 91 -2.41 -36.26 -3.39
N ARG A 92 -3.02 -37.36 -2.93
CA ARG A 92 -2.86 -37.86 -1.55
C ARG A 92 -1.42 -38.28 -1.25
N GLU A 93 -0.77 -38.97 -2.17
CA GLU A 93 0.61 -39.43 -1.99
C GLU A 93 1.63 -38.27 -2.04
N LEU A 94 1.36 -37.25 -2.86
CA LEU A 94 2.15 -36.02 -2.87
C LEU A 94 1.98 -35.25 -1.56
N LYS A 95 0.74 -35.02 -1.12
CA LYS A 95 0.44 -34.30 0.13
C LYS A 95 1.15 -34.92 1.33
N ALA A 96 0.99 -36.22 1.54
CA ALA A 96 1.67 -36.94 2.61
C ALA A 96 3.20 -36.89 2.50
N SER A 97 3.75 -36.81 1.28
CA SER A 97 5.19 -36.63 1.09
C SER A 97 5.66 -35.21 1.40
N VAL A 98 4.89 -34.19 1.02
CA VAL A 98 5.19 -32.78 1.29
C VAL A 98 5.22 -32.52 2.80
N GLU A 99 4.23 -33.02 3.53
CA GLU A 99 4.16 -32.94 5.01
C GLU A 99 5.42 -33.56 5.66
N ARG A 100 5.81 -34.77 5.21
CA ARG A 100 7.05 -35.43 5.67
C ARG A 100 8.34 -34.70 5.28
N ILE A 101 8.32 -33.89 4.22
CA ILE A 101 9.49 -33.09 3.85
C ILE A 101 9.56 -31.86 4.74
N ALA A 102 8.43 -31.19 4.98
CA ALA A 102 8.33 -30.04 5.89
C ALA A 102 8.67 -30.41 7.35
N ASP A 103 8.26 -31.59 7.82
CA ASP A 103 8.62 -32.10 9.15
C ASP A 103 10.04 -32.69 9.23
N GLY A 104 10.75 -32.77 8.09
CA GLY A 104 12.11 -33.26 7.96
C GLY A 104 12.31 -34.77 8.09
N THR A 105 11.25 -35.58 8.12
CA THR A 105 11.33 -37.05 8.11
C THR A 105 11.63 -37.62 6.71
N LYS A 106 11.48 -36.82 5.66
CA LYS A 106 11.82 -37.16 4.26
C LYS A 106 12.69 -36.06 3.62
N LYS A 107 13.82 -36.44 3.02
CA LYS A 107 14.76 -35.50 2.37
C LYS A 107 14.53 -35.33 0.88
N SER A 108 14.18 -36.43 0.21
CA SER A 108 13.98 -36.43 -1.24
C SER A 108 12.65 -35.79 -1.59
N THR A 109 12.71 -34.82 -2.51
CA THR A 109 11.54 -34.16 -3.09
C THR A 109 11.14 -34.76 -4.43
N VAL A 110 11.72 -35.92 -4.76
CA VAL A 110 11.28 -36.81 -5.84
C VAL A 110 10.25 -37.78 -5.28
N ILE A 111 9.03 -37.70 -5.81
CA ILE A 111 7.87 -38.47 -5.34
C ILE A 111 7.32 -39.26 -6.53
N GLU A 112 7.43 -40.58 -6.44
CA GLU A 112 6.87 -41.52 -7.41
C GLU A 112 5.51 -42.04 -6.92
N VAL A 113 4.53 -42.00 -7.81
CA VAL A 113 3.18 -42.55 -7.61
C VAL A 113 2.98 -43.63 -8.67
N SER A 114 2.87 -44.89 -8.24
CA SER A 114 2.75 -46.06 -9.12
C SER A 114 1.34 -46.66 -9.10
N ARG A 115 1.13 -47.74 -9.87
CA ARG A 115 -0.17 -48.44 -9.99
C ARG A 115 -1.31 -47.50 -10.42
N LEU A 116 -1.02 -46.68 -11.43
CA LEU A 116 -2.00 -45.83 -12.10
C LEU A 116 -2.56 -46.58 -13.32
N SER A 117 -3.70 -46.09 -13.80
CA SER A 117 -4.30 -46.46 -15.08
C SER A 117 -4.75 -45.18 -15.78
N MET A 118 -3.81 -44.26 -15.99
CA MET A 118 -4.07 -42.92 -16.54
C MET A 118 -3.86 -42.92 -18.05
N ASN A 119 -4.72 -42.23 -18.81
CA ASN A 119 -4.56 -42.14 -20.26
C ASN A 119 -3.47 -41.11 -20.63
N MET A 120 -2.58 -41.49 -21.54
CA MET A 120 -1.49 -40.64 -22.05
C MET A 120 -1.98 -39.28 -22.59
N SER A 121 -3.12 -39.23 -23.26
CA SER A 121 -3.59 -37.97 -23.86
C SER A 121 -4.00 -36.88 -22.84
N VAL A 122 -4.17 -37.22 -21.55
CA VAL A 122 -4.68 -36.31 -20.52
C VAL A 122 -3.74 -36.11 -19.34
N TRP A 123 -2.59 -36.79 -19.31
CA TRP A 123 -1.75 -36.86 -18.11
C TRP A 123 -1.23 -35.51 -17.67
N GLU A 124 -0.76 -34.67 -18.60
CA GLU A 124 -0.22 -33.36 -18.26
C GLU A 124 -1.27 -32.47 -17.59
N LYS A 125 -2.49 -32.46 -18.14
CA LYS A 125 -3.61 -31.68 -17.60
C LYS A 125 -3.99 -32.19 -16.20
N SER A 126 -3.99 -33.51 -16.02
CA SER A 126 -4.31 -34.17 -14.75
C SER A 126 -3.27 -33.82 -13.68
N VAL A 127 -1.97 -33.95 -13.99
CA VAL A 127 -0.88 -33.62 -13.05
C VAL A 127 -0.88 -32.13 -12.72
N ARG A 128 -1.06 -31.23 -13.70
CA ARG A 128 -1.15 -29.78 -13.43
C ARG A 128 -2.29 -29.45 -12.47
N LYS A 129 -3.47 -30.04 -12.69
CA LYS A 129 -4.64 -29.87 -11.83
C LYS A 129 -4.36 -30.36 -10.40
N VAL A 130 -3.74 -31.54 -10.26
CA VAL A 130 -3.34 -32.08 -8.95
C VAL A 130 -2.36 -31.14 -8.24
N MET A 131 -1.32 -30.66 -8.93
CA MET A 131 -0.33 -29.74 -8.35
C MET A 131 -0.97 -28.40 -7.93
N SER A 132 -1.94 -27.88 -8.68
CA SER A 132 -2.68 -26.68 -8.28
C SER A 132 -3.44 -26.88 -6.96
N TYR A 133 -4.12 -28.01 -6.78
CA TYR A 133 -4.78 -28.30 -5.50
C TYR A 133 -3.79 -28.57 -4.38
N LEU A 134 -2.65 -29.21 -4.66
CA LEU A 134 -1.59 -29.41 -3.68
C LEU A 134 -1.04 -28.07 -3.17
N MET A 135 -0.75 -27.11 -4.06
CA MET A 135 -0.27 -25.78 -3.65
C MET A 135 -1.33 -24.97 -2.90
N MET A 136 -2.61 -25.24 -3.17
CA MET A 136 -3.73 -24.62 -2.46
C MET A 136 -3.93 -25.20 -1.06
N ASP A 137 -3.80 -26.52 -0.89
CA ASP A 137 -4.04 -27.21 0.37
C ASP A 137 -2.80 -27.31 1.28
N CYS A 138 -1.59 -27.15 0.72
CA CYS A 138 -0.32 -27.18 1.44
C CYS A 138 0.48 -25.88 1.23
N PRO A 139 -0.13 -24.68 1.41
CA PRO A 139 0.56 -23.43 1.15
C PRO A 139 1.82 -23.31 2.03
N TYR A 140 1.72 -23.74 3.29
CA TYR A 140 2.77 -23.60 4.28
C TYR A 140 3.79 -24.74 4.23
N ASP A 141 3.36 -25.99 4.00
CA ASP A 141 4.28 -27.14 3.94
C ASP A 141 5.21 -27.13 2.71
N LEU A 142 4.97 -26.23 1.75
CA LEU A 142 5.76 -26.05 0.53
C LEU A 142 6.77 -24.89 0.61
N TYR A 143 7.11 -24.41 1.81
CA TYR A 143 8.11 -23.33 1.98
C TYR A 143 9.49 -23.68 1.39
N TRP A 144 9.84 -24.98 1.32
CA TRP A 144 11.10 -25.46 0.75
C TRP A 144 11.10 -25.58 -0.79
N PHE A 145 9.93 -25.50 -1.43
CA PHE A 145 9.76 -25.72 -2.88
C PHE A 145 9.97 -24.44 -3.70
N ASP A 146 10.91 -24.50 -4.67
CA ASP A 146 11.11 -23.48 -5.71
C ASP A 146 10.01 -23.56 -6.78
N LYS A 147 9.00 -22.69 -6.63
CA LYS A 147 7.79 -22.65 -7.46
C LYS A 147 8.05 -22.28 -8.92
N ASN A 148 9.29 -21.95 -9.30
CA ASN A 148 9.63 -21.68 -10.68
C ASN A 148 9.75 -22.95 -11.53
N SER A 149 10.04 -24.11 -10.94
CA SER A 149 10.28 -25.34 -11.72
C SER A 149 10.02 -26.61 -10.91
N ALA A 150 9.20 -27.50 -11.47
CA ALA A 150 9.15 -28.91 -11.10
C ALA A 150 9.30 -29.77 -12.36
N PHE A 151 9.96 -30.91 -12.23
CA PHE A 151 10.13 -31.86 -13.32
C PHE A 151 9.21 -33.05 -13.12
N VAL A 152 8.47 -33.43 -14.16
CA VAL A 152 7.55 -34.56 -14.13
C VAL A 152 7.97 -35.58 -15.20
N SER A 153 8.05 -36.85 -14.81
CA SER A 153 8.20 -37.96 -15.74
C SER A 153 7.06 -38.96 -15.58
N VAL A 154 6.65 -39.57 -16.69
CA VAL A 154 5.60 -40.59 -16.72
C VAL A 154 6.09 -41.84 -17.45
N LYS A 155 5.70 -43.01 -16.95
CA LYS A 155 6.04 -44.32 -17.51
C LYS A 155 4.82 -45.20 -17.68
N GLY A 156 4.81 -46.03 -18.71
CA GLY A 156 3.76 -47.01 -18.94
C GLY A 156 3.87 -47.73 -20.27
N TYR A 157 2.77 -48.35 -20.68
CA TYR A 157 2.71 -49.24 -21.84
C TYR A 157 1.58 -48.81 -22.79
N GLY A 158 1.86 -48.74 -24.09
CA GLY A 158 0.91 -48.26 -25.08
C GLY A 158 0.42 -46.84 -24.76
N SER A 159 -0.89 -46.67 -24.51
CA SER A 159 -1.49 -45.37 -24.15
C SER A 159 -1.82 -45.23 -22.66
N THR A 160 -1.38 -46.17 -21.82
CA THR A 160 -1.66 -46.18 -20.38
C THR A 160 -0.40 -45.86 -19.59
N ILE A 161 -0.49 -44.86 -18.72
CA ILE A 161 0.52 -44.49 -17.72
C ILE A 161 0.24 -45.25 -16.43
N ASN A 162 1.27 -45.93 -15.93
CA ASN A 162 1.24 -46.69 -14.68
C ASN A 162 1.99 -45.99 -13.54
N THR A 163 2.92 -45.09 -13.89
CA THR A 163 3.74 -44.38 -12.92
C THR A 163 3.89 -42.91 -13.31
N VAL A 164 3.73 -42.03 -12.33
CA VAL A 164 4.04 -40.59 -12.43
C VAL A 164 5.07 -40.26 -11.36
N THR A 165 6.17 -39.63 -11.75
CA THR A 165 7.22 -39.17 -10.83
C THR A 165 7.33 -37.65 -10.92
N ILE A 166 7.20 -36.98 -9.77
CA ILE A 166 7.28 -35.52 -9.67
C ILE A 166 8.49 -35.16 -8.82
N SER A 167 9.36 -34.32 -9.37
CA SER A 167 10.58 -33.83 -8.74
C SER A 167 10.43 -32.34 -8.48
N PHE A 168 10.15 -31.96 -7.23
CA PHE A 168 10.01 -30.57 -6.82
C PHE A 168 11.38 -29.94 -6.61
N THR A 169 11.76 -28.93 -7.40
CA THR A 169 13.04 -28.23 -7.22
C THR A 169 13.07 -27.59 -5.84
N VAL A 170 14.13 -27.84 -5.07
CA VAL A 170 14.29 -27.24 -3.74
C VAL A 170 14.85 -25.83 -3.89
N ALA A 171 14.23 -24.88 -3.21
CA ALA A 171 14.72 -23.50 -3.19
C ALA A 171 16.13 -23.44 -2.64
N LEU A 172 16.95 -22.55 -3.20
CA LEU A 172 18.40 -22.54 -2.95
C LEU A 172 18.75 -22.52 -1.46
N GLU A 173 17.97 -21.79 -0.66
CA GLU A 173 18.19 -21.65 0.78
C GLU A 173 17.93 -22.94 1.57
N TYR A 174 17.09 -23.85 1.08
CA TYR A 174 16.77 -25.11 1.75
C TYR A 174 17.40 -26.32 1.06
N ARG A 175 18.22 -26.09 0.03
CA ARG A 175 18.79 -27.14 -0.81
C ARG A 175 19.97 -27.82 -0.12
N GLY A 176 19.94 -29.15 -0.10
CA GLY A 176 21.02 -30.01 0.36
C GLY A 176 21.97 -30.39 -0.79
N SER A 177 22.35 -31.67 -0.85
CA SER A 177 23.35 -32.19 -1.81
C SER A 177 22.92 -32.18 -3.28
N GLY A 178 21.64 -31.93 -3.58
CA GLY A 178 21.11 -31.95 -4.94
C GLY A 178 19.88 -31.07 -5.09
N VAL A 179 19.51 -30.79 -6.34
CA VAL A 179 18.38 -29.89 -6.68
C VAL A 179 17.01 -30.40 -6.20
N TYR A 180 16.90 -31.69 -5.87
CA TYR A 180 15.69 -32.34 -5.35
C TYR A 180 15.88 -32.93 -3.94
N ILE A 181 16.84 -32.39 -3.18
CA ILE A 181 17.16 -32.86 -1.82
C ILE A 181 17.12 -31.66 -0.88
N THR A 182 16.33 -31.75 0.20
CA THR A 182 16.33 -30.72 1.25
C THR A 182 17.53 -30.88 2.20
N ASP A 183 17.99 -29.75 2.73
CA ASP A 183 18.98 -29.69 3.79
C ASP A 183 18.31 -30.01 5.13
N SER A 184 18.51 -31.24 5.60
CA SER A 184 17.92 -31.70 6.86
C SER A 184 18.40 -30.92 8.08
N ALA A 185 19.61 -30.33 8.04
CA ALA A 185 20.09 -29.51 9.13
C ALA A 185 19.27 -28.22 9.22
N LYS A 186 18.97 -27.58 8.10
CA LYS A 186 18.14 -26.37 8.05
C LYS A 186 16.69 -26.64 8.45
N ILE A 187 16.08 -27.69 7.90
CA ILE A 187 14.71 -28.10 8.26
C ILE A 187 14.64 -28.50 9.74
N GLY A 188 15.65 -29.21 10.25
CA GLY A 188 15.77 -29.57 11.66
C GLY A 188 15.98 -28.37 12.59
N ALA A 189 16.78 -27.37 12.18
CA ALA A 189 17.06 -26.18 12.97
C ALA A 189 15.80 -25.39 13.31
N ALA A 190 14.89 -25.21 12.34
CA ALA A 190 13.60 -24.54 12.58
C ALA A 190 12.77 -25.26 13.66
N ARG A 191 12.69 -26.60 13.61
CA ARG A 191 11.95 -27.38 14.62
C ARG A 191 12.61 -27.33 15.99
N SER A 192 13.93 -27.43 16.05
CA SER A 192 14.68 -27.32 17.31
C SER A 192 14.46 -25.95 17.96
N ALA A 193 14.48 -24.87 17.16
CA ALA A 193 14.18 -23.53 17.63
C ALA A 193 12.77 -23.41 18.23
N VAL A 194 11.74 -23.96 17.57
CA VAL A 194 10.37 -24.03 18.12
C VAL A 194 10.33 -24.74 19.46
N SER A 195 10.95 -25.93 19.54
CA SER A 195 11.00 -26.72 20.78
C SER A 195 11.68 -25.96 21.92
N ASN A 196 12.79 -25.28 21.61
CA ASN A 196 13.53 -24.47 22.58
C ASN A 196 12.70 -23.30 23.11
N ALA A 197 11.99 -22.57 22.24
CA ALA A 197 11.10 -21.49 22.67
C ALA A 197 9.94 -22.00 23.55
N LYS A 198 9.30 -23.11 23.18
CA LYS A 198 8.25 -23.76 23.99
C LYS A 198 8.78 -24.17 25.37
N SER A 199 10.02 -24.65 25.44
CA SER A 199 10.68 -24.98 26.72
C SER A 199 10.91 -23.75 27.60
N ILE A 200 11.21 -22.58 27.03
CA ILE A 200 11.35 -21.32 27.78
C ILE A 200 9.98 -20.92 28.36
N VAL A 201 8.92 -20.95 27.55
CA VAL A 201 7.58 -20.61 28.04
C VAL A 201 7.12 -21.56 29.14
N ALA A 202 7.35 -22.87 28.98
CA ALA A 202 7.03 -23.87 30.00
C ALA A 202 7.78 -23.63 31.31
N LYS A 203 9.07 -23.24 31.24
CA LYS A 203 9.90 -22.92 32.41
C LYS A 203 9.32 -21.78 33.25
N HIS A 204 8.68 -20.80 32.61
CA HIS A 204 8.15 -19.60 33.26
C HIS A 204 6.62 -19.59 33.36
N ALA A 205 5.95 -20.73 33.19
CA ALA A 205 4.49 -20.80 33.08
C ALA A 205 3.76 -20.30 34.35
N ASP A 206 4.34 -20.53 35.53
CA ASP A 206 3.77 -20.20 36.84
C ASP A 206 4.07 -18.76 37.31
N GLU A 207 4.89 -18.03 36.56
CA GLU A 207 5.22 -16.63 36.86
C GLU A 207 4.03 -15.70 36.57
N SER A 208 3.97 -14.58 37.29
CA SER A 208 3.02 -13.50 36.95
C SER A 208 3.30 -12.95 35.55
N ASP A 209 2.31 -12.31 34.92
CA ASP A 209 2.47 -11.73 33.58
C ASP A 209 3.70 -10.82 33.46
N ARG A 210 3.96 -10.00 34.50
CA ARG A 210 5.13 -9.11 34.53
C ARG A 210 6.45 -9.87 34.64
N GLU A 211 6.47 -10.93 35.45
CA GLU A 211 7.66 -11.77 35.64
C GLU A 211 7.97 -12.55 34.37
N LYS A 212 6.96 -13.18 33.73
CA LYS A 212 7.09 -13.83 32.40
C LYS A 212 7.76 -12.91 31.39
N LEU A 213 7.25 -11.69 31.23
CA LEU A 213 7.81 -10.69 30.32
C LEU A 213 9.28 -10.40 30.65
N SER A 214 9.62 -10.24 31.93
CA SER A 214 11.00 -9.96 32.36
C SER A 214 11.91 -11.16 32.08
N SER A 215 11.46 -12.37 32.39
CA SER A 215 12.17 -13.62 32.15
C SER A 215 12.41 -13.85 30.67
N TYR A 216 11.43 -13.61 29.80
CA TYR A 216 11.59 -13.72 28.34
C TYR A 216 12.62 -12.74 27.78
N CYS A 217 12.64 -11.50 28.28
CA CYS A 217 13.67 -10.54 27.90
C CYS A 217 15.07 -11.06 28.29
N GLN A 218 15.23 -11.56 29.51
CA GLN A 218 16.51 -12.07 30.02
C GLN A 218 16.97 -13.33 29.29
N GLU A 219 16.07 -14.28 29.03
CA GLU A 219 16.38 -15.51 28.27
C GLU A 219 16.85 -15.17 26.86
N ILE A 220 16.19 -14.24 26.16
CA ILE A 220 16.62 -13.82 24.82
C ILE A 220 18.01 -13.17 24.87
N CYS A 221 18.25 -12.23 25.79
CA CYS A 221 19.57 -11.60 25.96
C CYS A 221 20.67 -12.59 26.37
N ALA A 222 20.32 -13.72 26.99
CA ALA A 222 21.28 -14.78 27.32
C ALA A 222 21.58 -15.71 26.14
N LEU A 223 20.67 -15.83 25.16
CA LEU A 223 20.80 -16.74 24.02
C LEU A 223 21.57 -16.15 22.84
N VAL A 224 21.52 -14.83 22.64
CA VAL A 224 22.09 -14.15 21.48
C VAL A 224 22.80 -12.86 21.84
N SER A 225 23.62 -12.36 20.92
CA SER A 225 24.24 -11.02 21.02
C SER A 225 24.01 -10.18 19.77
N TYR A 226 24.07 -8.85 19.90
CA TYR A 226 23.73 -7.96 18.79
C TYR A 226 24.72 -8.06 17.62
N ASN A 227 24.19 -8.14 16.40
CA ASN A 227 24.97 -8.21 15.17
C ASN A 227 25.28 -6.82 14.59
N THR A 228 26.30 -6.14 15.13
CA THR A 228 26.74 -4.82 14.67
C THR A 228 27.24 -4.78 13.23
N LYS A 229 27.70 -5.91 12.68
CA LYS A 229 28.17 -6.00 11.28
C LYS A 229 26.99 -6.08 10.31
N ALA A 230 25.97 -6.85 10.67
CA ALA A 230 24.75 -6.99 9.88
C ALA A 230 23.94 -5.69 9.81
N ALA A 231 23.89 -4.93 10.91
CA ALA A 231 23.22 -3.63 10.97
C ALA A 231 23.77 -2.60 9.96
N ASN A 232 24.99 -2.82 9.44
CA ASN A 232 25.67 -1.98 8.45
C ASN A 232 25.74 -2.63 7.04
N SER A 233 25.06 -3.76 6.83
CA SER A 233 25.09 -4.53 5.57
C SER A 233 23.68 -4.77 5.02
N ASP A 234 23.58 -5.12 3.73
CA ASP A 234 22.33 -5.44 3.01
C ASP A 234 21.63 -6.74 3.48
N MET A 235 21.61 -7.05 4.78
CA MET A 235 20.77 -8.13 5.29
C MET A 235 19.30 -7.72 5.09
N ALA A 236 18.58 -8.50 4.29
CA ALA A 236 17.18 -8.24 4.00
C ALA A 236 16.38 -8.25 5.30
N TYR A 237 15.70 -7.13 5.57
CA TYR A 237 14.68 -7.01 6.59
C TYR A 237 13.55 -8.00 6.28
N GLY A 238 13.04 -8.71 7.28
CA GLY A 238 12.13 -9.82 7.05
C GLY A 238 12.86 -11.14 6.79
N ASN A 239 14.03 -11.38 7.38
CA ASN A 239 14.69 -12.68 7.27
C ASN A 239 14.15 -13.63 8.35
N PRO A 240 13.39 -14.69 8.00
CA PRO A 240 12.82 -15.64 8.96
C PRO A 240 13.87 -16.34 9.82
N TRP A 241 15.12 -16.44 9.33
CA TRP A 241 16.22 -17.03 10.09
C TRP A 241 16.59 -16.23 11.33
N GLN A 242 16.32 -14.92 11.40
CA GLN A 242 16.57 -14.13 12.63
C GLN A 242 15.83 -14.72 13.83
N LEU A 243 14.58 -15.15 13.64
CA LEU A 243 13.78 -15.76 14.70
C LEU A 243 14.26 -17.18 15.06
N ILE A 244 14.62 -17.99 14.05
CA ILE A 244 15.18 -19.33 14.27
C ILE A 244 16.48 -19.24 15.07
N TRP A 245 17.36 -18.31 14.70
CA TRP A 245 18.65 -18.07 15.30
C TRP A 245 18.56 -17.67 16.77
N VAL A 246 17.54 -16.92 17.20
CA VAL A 246 17.39 -16.61 18.64
C VAL A 246 17.26 -17.87 19.50
N PHE A 247 16.62 -18.91 18.99
CA PHE A 247 16.35 -20.14 19.75
C PHE A 247 17.20 -21.33 19.31
N ASP A 248 18.29 -21.10 18.57
CA ASP A 248 19.16 -22.18 18.08
C ASP A 248 20.14 -22.73 19.15
N ARG A 249 20.23 -22.06 20.32
CA ARG A 249 21.15 -22.35 21.43
C ARG A 249 22.64 -22.33 21.04
N ASN A 250 23.00 -21.64 19.96
CA ASN A 250 24.38 -21.43 19.59
C ASN A 250 24.89 -20.12 20.20
N PRO A 251 25.87 -20.17 21.13
CA PRO A 251 26.35 -18.97 21.83
C PRO A 251 27.07 -17.96 20.91
N ASN A 252 27.41 -18.36 19.68
CA ASN A 252 28.01 -17.48 18.68
C ASN A 252 26.99 -16.79 17.79
N THR A 253 25.71 -17.12 17.92
CA THR A 253 24.66 -16.58 17.09
C THR A 253 24.44 -15.11 17.40
N LYS A 254 24.33 -14.32 16.32
CA LYS A 254 24.11 -12.88 16.39
C LYS A 254 22.94 -12.47 15.53
N VAL A 255 22.03 -11.72 16.12
CA VAL A 255 20.81 -11.24 15.45
C VAL A 255 20.74 -9.71 15.50
N VAL A 256 19.95 -9.12 14.61
CA VAL A 256 19.63 -7.69 14.62
C VAL A 256 18.31 -7.44 15.38
N CYS A 257 17.89 -6.18 15.50
CA CYS A 257 16.72 -5.80 16.29
C CYS A 257 15.43 -6.57 15.92
N GLU A 258 15.29 -6.93 14.65
CA GLU A 258 14.20 -7.78 14.17
C GLU A 258 14.13 -9.14 14.89
N GLY A 259 15.27 -9.82 15.08
CA GLY A 259 15.32 -11.13 15.74
C GLY A 259 14.87 -11.06 17.19
N TYR A 260 15.37 -10.08 17.94
CA TYR A 260 14.99 -9.84 19.34
C TYR A 260 13.49 -9.54 19.48
N ALA A 261 12.96 -8.60 18.70
CA ALA A 261 11.57 -8.17 18.83
C ALA A 261 10.58 -9.26 18.43
N LYS A 262 10.87 -10.01 17.35
CA LYS A 262 10.06 -11.16 16.93
C LYS A 262 10.13 -12.30 17.94
N ALA A 263 11.31 -12.59 18.50
CA ALA A 263 11.46 -13.63 19.51
C ALA A 263 10.68 -13.30 20.80
N PHE A 264 10.70 -12.03 21.22
CA PHE A 264 9.97 -11.60 22.41
C PHE A 264 8.44 -11.68 22.22
N GLN A 265 7.95 -11.19 21.08
CA GLN A 265 6.56 -11.36 20.67
C GLN A 265 6.16 -12.84 20.68
N TYR A 266 7.01 -13.69 20.10
CA TYR A 266 6.72 -15.11 20.01
C TYR A 266 6.56 -15.79 21.37
N LEU A 267 7.48 -15.55 22.31
CA LEU A 267 7.35 -16.08 23.66
C LEU A 267 6.07 -15.55 24.34
N CYS A 268 5.69 -14.29 24.11
CA CYS A 268 4.44 -13.74 24.61
C CYS A 268 3.20 -14.45 24.02
N ASP A 269 3.19 -14.75 22.73
CA ASP A 269 2.02 -15.36 22.08
C ASP A 269 1.83 -16.84 22.46
N LEU A 270 2.94 -17.55 22.69
CA LEU A 270 2.94 -18.91 23.26
C LEU A 270 2.44 -18.95 24.71
N SER A 271 2.47 -17.80 25.40
CA SER A 271 2.17 -17.74 26.82
C SER A 271 0.68 -17.62 27.10
N VAL A 272 0.29 -18.14 28.26
CA VAL A 272 -0.99 -17.79 28.87
C VAL A 272 -0.73 -16.65 29.83
N PHE A 273 -1.32 -15.50 29.52
CA PHE A 273 -1.37 -14.34 30.39
C PHE A 273 -2.75 -14.18 31.03
N GLY A 274 -2.82 -13.40 32.10
CA GLY A 274 -4.07 -12.89 32.65
C GLY A 274 -4.82 -11.98 31.67
N SER A 275 -6.02 -11.55 32.06
CA SER A 275 -6.84 -10.69 31.20
C SER A 275 -6.17 -9.35 30.93
N GLY A 276 -5.88 -9.04 29.66
CA GLY A 276 -5.45 -7.73 29.22
C GLY A 276 -3.95 -7.55 29.00
N THR A 277 -3.15 -8.62 29.09
CA THR A 277 -1.74 -8.59 28.67
C THR A 277 -1.60 -9.03 27.21
N ALA A 278 -0.84 -8.27 26.43
CA ALA A 278 -0.57 -8.56 25.02
C ALA A 278 0.76 -7.95 24.59
N CYS A 279 1.40 -8.53 23.59
CA CYS A 279 2.59 -7.98 22.97
C CYS A 279 2.27 -7.62 21.51
N TYR A 280 2.85 -6.53 21.01
CA TYR A 280 2.76 -6.12 19.61
C TYR A 280 4.12 -5.68 19.09
N THR A 281 4.66 -6.38 18.10
CA THR A 281 5.84 -5.92 17.35
C THR A 281 5.51 -4.68 16.54
N VAL A 282 6.42 -3.71 16.59
CA VAL A 282 6.31 -2.43 15.90
C VAL A 282 7.63 -2.06 15.24
N THR A 283 7.52 -1.25 14.20
CA THR A 283 8.60 -0.84 13.33
C THR A 283 8.64 0.68 13.23
N GLY A 284 9.83 1.22 13.00
CA GLY A 284 10.02 2.66 12.94
C GLY A 284 11.49 3.04 12.95
N VAL A 285 11.78 4.17 13.58
CA VAL A 285 13.14 4.67 13.77
C VAL A 285 13.45 4.92 15.23
N MET A 286 14.70 4.66 15.61
CA MET A 286 15.27 4.91 16.93
C MET A 286 16.50 5.81 16.80
N GLY A 287 16.67 6.76 17.71
CA GLY A 287 17.85 7.62 17.74
C GLY A 287 17.77 8.77 18.74
N ASP A 288 18.48 9.87 18.48
CA ASP A 288 18.48 11.08 19.32
C ASP A 288 17.45 12.15 18.86
N GLY A 289 16.67 11.82 17.82
CA GLY A 289 15.73 12.73 17.15
C GLY A 289 16.35 13.57 16.02
N VAL A 290 17.67 13.48 15.81
CA VAL A 290 18.42 14.11 14.71
C VAL A 290 19.04 13.04 13.82
N ASN A 291 19.76 12.10 14.41
CA ASN A 291 20.29 10.89 13.79
C ASN A 291 19.40 9.73 14.22
N SER A 292 18.79 9.04 13.27
CA SER A 292 17.91 7.91 13.56
C SER A 292 18.05 6.84 12.51
N GLU A 293 17.97 5.59 12.94
CA GLU A 293 18.09 4.40 12.10
C GLU A 293 16.84 3.56 12.22
N ASN A 294 16.59 2.70 11.22
CA ASN A 294 15.45 1.78 11.25
C ASN A 294 15.58 0.84 12.44
N HIS A 295 14.47 0.61 13.14
CA HIS A 295 14.45 -0.19 14.35
C HIS A 295 13.14 -0.96 14.50
N MET A 296 13.21 -2.09 15.20
CA MET A 296 12.06 -2.92 15.56
C MET A 296 12.07 -3.16 17.07
N TRP A 297 10.91 -3.00 17.71
CA TRP A 297 10.72 -3.21 19.15
C TRP A 297 9.29 -3.67 19.42
N ASN A 298 8.90 -3.79 20.69
CA ASN A 298 7.58 -4.24 21.10
C ASN A 298 6.83 -3.19 21.91
N ILE A 299 5.50 -3.20 21.77
CA ILE A 299 4.56 -2.56 22.66
C ILE A 299 3.87 -3.63 23.49
N VAL A 300 4.05 -3.56 24.81
CA VAL A 300 3.43 -4.50 25.73
C VAL A 300 2.27 -3.82 26.44
N VAL A 301 1.07 -4.39 26.28
CA VAL A 301 -0.08 -4.08 27.12
C VAL A 301 0.06 -4.93 28.38
N LEU A 302 0.00 -4.32 29.54
CA LEU A 302 0.05 -5.00 30.83
C LEU A 302 -0.92 -4.26 31.77
N ASN A 303 -1.89 -4.98 32.32
CA ASN A 303 -2.93 -4.40 33.18
C ASN A 303 -3.68 -3.20 32.55
N GLY A 304 -3.90 -3.25 31.23
CA GLY A 304 -4.60 -2.21 30.47
C GLY A 304 -3.78 -0.94 30.17
N GLU A 305 -2.50 -0.92 30.53
CA GLU A 305 -1.56 0.14 30.18
C GLU A 305 -0.55 -0.35 29.14
N ASN A 306 -0.13 0.53 28.22
CA ASN A 306 0.82 0.18 27.15
C ASN A 306 2.23 0.67 27.48
N TYR A 307 3.24 -0.17 27.23
CA TYR A 307 4.63 0.08 27.60
C TYR A 307 5.55 -0.20 26.41
N LEU A 308 6.68 0.52 26.36
CA LEU A 308 7.75 0.18 25.43
C LEU A 308 8.58 -0.97 26.01
N VAL A 309 8.86 -1.97 25.18
CA VAL A 309 9.87 -3.00 25.45
C VAL A 309 10.80 -3.07 24.25
N ASP A 310 12.09 -2.82 24.49
CA ASP A 310 13.13 -2.98 23.49
C ASP A 310 14.18 -3.96 23.99
N VAL A 311 13.96 -5.24 23.70
CA VAL A 311 14.85 -6.33 24.15
C VAL A 311 16.25 -6.19 23.57
N THR A 312 16.39 -5.69 22.34
CA THR A 312 17.69 -5.43 21.73
C THR A 312 18.52 -4.46 22.56
N ASN A 313 17.89 -3.38 23.04
CA ASN A 313 18.58 -2.40 23.86
C ASN A 313 18.68 -2.78 25.34
N CYS A 314 17.96 -3.81 25.79
CA CYS A 314 18.17 -4.43 27.10
C CYS A 314 19.37 -5.37 27.14
N ASP A 315 19.83 -5.85 25.97
CA ASP A 315 21.02 -6.69 25.86
C ASP A 315 22.30 -5.92 26.26
N SER A 316 23.34 -6.66 26.65
CA SER A 316 24.61 -6.12 27.11
C SER A 316 25.23 -5.17 26.08
N GLY A 317 25.55 -3.94 26.51
CA GLY A 317 26.08 -2.89 25.65
C GLY A 317 25.02 -2.04 24.95
N GLY A 318 23.73 -2.42 25.05
CA GLY A 318 22.60 -1.60 24.61
C GLY A 318 22.37 -0.39 25.51
N VAL A 319 21.76 0.67 24.96
CA VAL A 319 21.53 1.94 25.70
C VAL A 319 20.52 1.82 26.85
N GLY A 320 19.78 0.71 26.90
CA GLY A 320 18.82 0.35 27.95
C GLY A 320 19.22 -0.90 28.74
N SER A 321 20.49 -1.30 28.71
CA SER A 321 21.03 -2.46 29.45
C SER A 321 20.89 -2.32 30.98
N ASP A 322 20.61 -1.11 31.45
CA ASP A 322 20.22 -0.78 32.82
C ASP A 322 18.73 -1.08 33.13
N GLY A 323 17.97 -1.61 32.17
CA GLY A 323 16.54 -1.89 32.26
C GLY A 323 15.64 -0.68 31.96
N SER A 324 16.20 0.48 31.60
CA SER A 324 15.43 1.72 31.35
C SER A 324 14.50 1.67 30.13
N LEU A 325 14.69 0.66 29.26
CA LEU A 325 13.88 0.42 28.07
C LEU A 325 13.04 -0.86 28.15
N PHE A 326 12.91 -1.45 29.34
CA PHE A 326 12.03 -2.59 29.60
C PHE A 326 10.77 -2.16 30.36
N LEU A 327 9.60 -2.39 29.77
CA LEU A 327 8.30 -1.91 30.27
C LEU A 327 8.33 -0.40 30.61
N ALA A 328 8.91 0.38 29.70
CA ALA A 328 9.22 1.77 29.91
C ALA A 328 8.03 2.69 29.61
N LYS A 329 7.89 3.75 30.42
CA LYS A 329 6.98 4.88 30.17
C LYS A 329 7.79 6.06 29.61
N PRO A 330 7.30 6.75 28.56
CA PRO A 330 8.04 7.85 27.98
C PRO A 330 8.04 9.08 28.88
N LYS A 331 9.13 9.83 28.87
CA LYS A 331 9.21 11.13 29.55
C LYS A 331 8.35 12.18 28.85
N SER A 332 8.28 12.11 27.51
CA SER A 332 7.45 12.98 26.70
C SER A 332 7.17 12.36 25.33
N GLY A 333 6.26 12.97 24.58
CA GLY A 333 5.95 12.55 23.21
C GLY A 333 4.51 12.08 23.03
N THR A 334 4.21 11.72 21.79
CA THR A 334 2.88 11.32 21.29
C THR A 334 3.07 10.27 20.20
N VAL A 335 1.99 9.61 19.78
CA VAL A 335 2.05 8.62 18.67
C VAL A 335 2.60 9.26 17.39
N ASN A 336 2.35 10.56 17.17
CA ASN A 336 2.75 11.25 15.93
C ASN A 336 4.17 11.80 15.96
N THR A 337 4.62 12.31 17.11
CA THR A 337 5.95 12.90 17.27
C THR A 337 7.02 11.89 17.64
N GLY A 338 6.61 10.68 18.02
CA GLY A 338 7.47 9.75 18.74
C GLY A 338 7.56 10.07 20.22
N TYR A 339 8.25 9.17 20.91
CA TYR A 339 8.40 9.14 22.35
C TYR A 339 9.85 9.27 22.76
N THR A 340 10.10 10.10 23.78
CA THR A 340 11.43 10.31 24.35
C THR A 340 11.55 9.61 25.69
N PHE A 341 12.64 8.86 25.86
CA PHE A 341 13.03 8.17 27.09
C PHE A 341 14.40 8.68 27.54
N PHE A 342 14.68 8.53 28.83
CA PHE A 342 15.99 8.79 29.40
C PHE A 342 16.48 7.50 30.04
N ASN A 343 17.70 7.08 29.70
CA ASN A 343 18.36 5.99 30.44
C ASN A 343 18.94 6.49 31.77
N THR A 344 19.52 5.61 32.58
CA THR A 344 20.11 5.97 33.88
C THR A 344 21.30 6.94 33.75
N GLY A 345 21.95 7.00 32.59
CA GLY A 345 22.97 8.00 32.22
C GLY A 345 22.42 9.34 31.73
N ASN A 346 21.10 9.55 31.76
CA ASN A 346 20.41 10.74 31.25
C ASN A 346 20.61 10.98 29.73
N HIS A 347 20.95 9.94 28.97
CA HIS A 347 20.96 9.99 27.51
C HIS A 347 19.52 9.93 26.99
N SER A 348 19.19 10.82 26.07
CA SER A 348 17.88 10.88 25.42
C SER A 348 17.79 9.87 24.29
N VAL A 349 16.78 9.01 24.32
CA VAL A 349 16.45 8.06 23.25
C VAL A 349 15.05 8.34 22.74
N VAL A 350 14.90 8.43 21.42
CA VAL A 350 13.65 8.76 20.73
C VAL A 350 13.21 7.59 19.86
N TYR A 351 11.95 7.19 20.01
CA TYR A 351 11.31 6.16 19.18
C TYR A 351 10.17 6.78 18.37
N MET A 352 10.17 6.57 17.06
CA MET A 352 9.10 7.03 16.17
C MET A 352 8.57 5.87 15.34
N TYR A 353 7.28 5.54 15.46
CA TYR A 353 6.67 4.53 14.60
C TYR A 353 6.62 4.99 13.14
N ASP A 354 6.83 4.04 12.23
CA ASP A 354 6.57 4.24 10.81
C ASP A 354 5.06 4.33 10.49
N SER A 355 4.74 4.51 9.22
CA SER A 355 3.35 4.61 8.75
C SER A 355 2.59 3.29 8.83
N GLU A 356 3.27 2.16 8.69
CA GLU A 356 2.65 0.83 8.66
C GLU A 356 2.16 0.44 10.06
N SER A 357 3.04 0.52 11.05
CA SER A 357 2.71 0.31 12.46
C SER A 357 1.56 1.21 12.91
N LYS A 358 1.58 2.50 12.53
CA LYS A 358 0.49 3.46 12.81
C LYS A 358 -0.84 3.06 12.22
N THR A 359 -0.82 2.47 11.03
CA THR A 359 -2.03 2.06 10.31
C THR A 359 -2.60 0.76 10.88
N LEU A 360 -1.72 -0.21 11.14
CA LEU A 360 -2.10 -1.55 11.58
C LEU A 360 -2.65 -1.57 13.01
N LEU A 361 -1.93 -0.97 13.95
CA LEU A 361 -2.25 -1.09 15.39
C LEU A 361 -3.11 0.06 15.92
N GLY A 362 -3.08 1.20 15.22
CA GLY A 362 -3.81 2.40 15.61
C GLY A 362 -3.39 2.98 16.97
N LYS A 363 -4.02 4.09 17.34
CA LYS A 363 -3.60 4.88 18.51
C LYS A 363 -3.85 4.22 19.86
N LYS A 364 -4.82 3.29 19.93
CA LYS A 364 -5.19 2.64 21.20
C LYS A 364 -4.03 1.79 21.72
N ILE A 365 -3.33 1.07 20.84
CA ILE A 365 -2.18 0.23 21.18
C ILE A 365 -0.91 1.09 21.24
N LEU A 366 -0.69 1.96 20.25
CA LEU A 366 0.55 2.73 20.14
C LEU A 366 0.71 3.86 21.16
N LYS A 367 -0.35 4.23 21.88
CA LYS A 367 -0.27 5.25 22.92
C LYS A 367 0.32 4.64 24.19
N LEU A 368 1.55 5.01 24.52
CA LEU A 368 2.20 4.55 25.74
C LEU A 368 1.60 5.20 27.00
N SER A 369 1.61 4.45 28.09
CA SER A 369 1.19 4.92 29.41
C SER A 369 2.04 6.10 29.84
N GLY A 370 1.40 7.16 30.36
CA GLY A 370 2.07 8.39 30.76
C GLY A 370 2.44 9.32 29.60
N ALA A 371 2.19 8.93 28.35
CA ALA A 371 2.38 9.81 27.20
C ALA A 371 1.37 10.96 27.16
N LYS A 372 1.75 12.06 26.49
CA LYS A 372 0.82 13.16 26.22
C LYS A 372 -0.29 12.70 25.25
N GLU A 373 -1.46 13.32 25.37
CA GLU A 373 -2.53 13.12 24.38
C GLU A 373 -2.12 13.67 23.02
N ASP A 374 -2.48 12.93 21.97
CA ASP A 374 -2.42 13.42 20.60
C ASP A 374 -3.27 14.70 20.48
N MET A 375 -2.69 15.69 19.79
CA MET A 375 -3.38 16.92 19.52
C MET A 375 -4.09 16.85 18.16
N THR A 376 -5.10 17.68 17.99
CA THR A 376 -5.84 17.81 16.74
C THR A 376 -6.09 19.29 16.48
N PRO A 377 -5.41 19.91 15.49
CA PRO A 377 -5.77 21.24 15.05
C PRO A 377 -7.13 21.19 14.33
N VAL A 378 -8.01 22.14 14.65
CA VAL A 378 -9.33 22.29 14.04
C VAL A 378 -9.39 23.68 13.40
N ILE A 379 -9.54 23.72 12.08
CA ILE A 379 -9.70 24.98 11.34
C ILE A 379 -11.17 25.40 11.36
N SER A 380 -11.41 26.69 11.55
CA SER A 380 -12.71 27.32 11.41
C SER A 380 -12.65 28.57 10.55
N LEU A 381 -13.77 28.88 9.89
CA LEU A 381 -14.00 30.13 9.16
C LEU A 381 -15.29 30.74 9.68
N ASN A 382 -15.26 32.01 10.09
CA ASN A 382 -16.41 32.71 10.67
C ASN A 382 -17.07 31.94 11.85
N GLY A 383 -16.26 31.26 12.67
CA GLY A 383 -16.73 30.46 13.80
C GLY A 383 -17.23 29.05 13.46
N GLN A 384 -17.41 28.72 12.18
CA GLN A 384 -17.83 27.38 11.77
C GLN A 384 -16.62 26.45 11.58
N LYS A 385 -16.64 25.29 12.24
CA LYS A 385 -15.62 24.24 12.09
C LYS A 385 -15.64 23.69 10.66
N LEU A 386 -14.46 23.53 10.07
CA LEU A 386 -14.29 22.94 8.75
C LEU A 386 -13.84 21.48 8.89
N LYS A 387 -14.37 20.62 8.02
CA LYS A 387 -13.81 19.27 7.84
C LYS A 387 -12.37 19.37 7.33
N ASN A 388 -11.51 18.43 7.74
CA ASN A 388 -10.17 18.35 7.18
C ASN A 388 -10.26 18.16 5.66
N HIS A 389 -9.40 18.85 4.91
CA HIS A 389 -9.42 18.94 3.45
C HIS A 389 -10.67 19.58 2.83
N ALA A 390 -11.49 20.30 3.60
CA ALA A 390 -12.64 21.04 3.05
C ALA A 390 -12.24 21.93 1.87
N VAL A 391 -13.09 21.97 0.83
CA VAL A 391 -12.85 22.74 -0.38
C VAL A 391 -13.72 24.00 -0.37
N LEU A 392 -13.08 25.16 -0.29
CA LEU A 392 -13.76 26.46 -0.28
C LEU A 392 -13.54 27.22 -1.60
N LYS A 393 -14.60 27.76 -2.18
CA LYS A 393 -14.49 28.73 -3.26
C LYS A 393 -14.12 30.09 -2.67
N VAL A 394 -13.03 30.68 -3.14
CA VAL A 394 -12.58 32.00 -2.68
C VAL A 394 -12.36 32.93 -3.86
N THR A 395 -12.60 34.22 -3.63
CA THR A 395 -12.40 35.26 -4.63
C THR A 395 -10.99 35.83 -4.59
N CYS A 396 -10.34 35.98 -5.76
CA CYS A 396 -9.08 36.68 -5.92
C CYS A 396 -9.14 38.12 -5.38
N LYS A 397 -8.02 38.60 -4.82
CA LYS A 397 -7.89 39.93 -4.17
C LYS A 397 -8.75 40.12 -2.92
N LYS A 398 -9.34 39.07 -2.35
CA LYS A 398 -10.05 39.12 -1.06
C LYS A 398 -9.19 38.51 0.06
N LYS A 399 -9.52 38.87 1.29
CA LYS A 399 -8.90 38.36 2.52
C LYS A 399 -9.93 37.51 3.28
N TYR A 400 -9.45 36.46 3.94
CA TYR A 400 -10.25 35.54 4.75
C TYR A 400 -9.52 35.32 6.09
N SER A 401 -10.24 35.26 7.20
CA SER A 401 -9.66 35.05 8.52
C SER A 401 -10.03 33.66 9.00
N PHE A 402 -9.06 32.74 8.95
CA PHE A 402 -9.22 31.42 9.54
C PHE A 402 -8.74 31.45 10.98
N LYS A 403 -9.40 30.68 11.84
CA LYS A 403 -8.93 30.40 13.20
C LYS A 403 -8.62 28.92 13.30
N ALA A 404 -7.57 28.58 14.03
CA ALA A 404 -7.28 27.20 14.38
C ALA A 404 -7.24 27.07 15.90
N THR A 405 -7.87 26.03 16.42
CA THR A 405 -7.79 25.64 17.82
C THR A 405 -7.24 24.23 17.89
N VAL A 406 -6.37 23.98 18.86
CA VAL A 406 -5.85 22.64 19.12
C VAL A 406 -6.74 21.98 20.17
N THR A 407 -7.19 20.75 19.93
CA THR A 407 -7.92 19.93 20.90
C THR A 407 -7.18 18.64 21.20
N ASN A 408 -7.38 18.06 22.38
CA ASN A 408 -6.92 16.71 22.68
C ASN A 408 -7.90 15.65 22.14
N ALA A 409 -7.61 14.37 22.38
CA ALA A 409 -8.46 13.23 21.99
C ALA A 409 -9.91 13.30 22.55
N LEU A 410 -10.10 13.97 23.68
CA LEU A 410 -11.43 14.19 24.31
C LEU A 410 -12.17 15.42 23.73
N GLY A 411 -11.60 16.10 22.74
CA GLY A 411 -12.18 17.31 22.15
C GLY A 411 -12.02 18.57 23.02
N LYS A 412 -11.30 18.49 24.15
CA LYS A 412 -11.02 19.64 25.01
C LYS A 412 -9.92 20.49 24.40
N ARG A 413 -10.09 21.82 24.46
CA ARG A 413 -9.10 22.79 23.95
C ARG A 413 -7.79 22.73 24.73
N VAL A 414 -6.67 22.69 24.00
CA VAL A 414 -5.30 22.78 24.51
C VAL A 414 -4.83 24.24 24.47
N THR A 415 -4.14 24.70 25.52
CA THR A 415 -3.65 26.09 25.68
C THR A 415 -2.14 26.13 25.91
N GLY A 416 -1.55 27.32 26.00
CA GLY A 416 -0.11 27.49 26.22
C GLY A 416 0.74 27.18 24.97
N SER A 417 1.99 26.75 25.18
CA SER A 417 2.92 26.34 24.12
C SER A 417 2.37 25.19 23.27
N ASP A 418 1.76 24.20 23.92
CA ASP A 418 1.15 23.03 23.29
C ASP A 418 -0.08 23.40 22.43
N GLY A 419 -0.78 24.49 22.78
CA GLY A 419 -1.91 25.02 21.99
C GLY A 419 -1.52 25.88 20.78
N LYS A 420 -0.22 26.10 20.53
CA LYS A 420 0.27 26.96 19.46
C LYS A 420 0.05 26.34 18.07
N VAL A 421 -0.35 27.16 17.11
CA VAL A 421 -0.55 26.75 15.71
C VAL A 421 0.38 27.53 14.78
N THR A 422 1.03 26.82 13.89
CA THR A 422 1.81 27.36 12.78
C THR A 422 1.04 27.19 11.46
N TRP A 423 1.00 28.25 10.65
CA TRP A 423 0.26 28.26 9.38
C TRP A 423 1.20 28.21 8.18
N THR A 424 0.86 27.41 7.17
CA THR A 424 1.59 27.35 5.90
C THR A 424 0.66 27.37 4.69
N THR A 425 1.20 27.72 3.53
CA THR A 425 0.50 27.71 2.24
C THR A 425 1.28 26.87 1.24
N SER A 426 0.58 26.01 0.48
CA SER A 426 1.23 25.22 -0.58
C SER A 426 1.65 26.05 -1.79
N ASN A 427 1.13 27.28 -1.94
CA ASN A 427 1.48 28.15 -3.06
C ASN A 427 1.29 29.64 -2.71
N LYS A 428 2.39 30.30 -2.33
CA LYS A 428 2.42 31.73 -1.99
C LYS A 428 2.03 32.66 -3.14
N ASN A 429 2.01 32.19 -4.39
CA ASN A 429 1.59 32.98 -5.55
C ASN A 429 0.07 33.02 -5.73
N ILE A 430 -0.66 32.05 -5.17
CA ILE A 430 -2.13 32.01 -5.16
C ILE A 430 -2.67 32.63 -3.87
N ALA A 431 -2.14 32.23 -2.70
CA ALA A 431 -2.54 32.80 -1.42
C ALA A 431 -1.39 32.79 -0.41
N SER A 432 -1.28 33.85 0.39
CA SER A 432 -0.40 33.91 1.58
C SER A 432 -1.23 33.81 2.86
N VAL A 433 -0.64 33.32 3.94
CA VAL A 433 -1.26 33.20 5.27
C VAL A 433 -0.31 33.77 6.32
N THR A 434 -0.84 34.49 7.30
CA THR A 434 -0.07 34.99 8.45
C THR A 434 -0.04 33.98 9.60
N SER A 435 0.80 34.20 10.61
CA SER A 435 0.82 33.41 11.86
C SER A 435 -0.53 33.40 12.60
N GLY A 436 -1.35 34.43 12.43
CA GLY A 436 -2.71 34.52 12.99
C GLY A 436 -3.82 33.92 12.09
N GLY A 437 -3.49 33.19 11.03
CA GLY A 437 -4.48 32.55 10.15
C GLY A 437 -5.17 33.49 9.16
N LYS A 438 -4.68 34.73 8.98
CA LYS A 438 -5.22 35.67 7.99
C LYS A 438 -4.69 35.33 6.60
N VAL A 439 -5.58 34.89 5.72
CA VAL A 439 -5.27 34.50 4.33
C VAL A 439 -5.56 35.63 3.38
N THR A 440 -4.58 35.99 2.53
CA THR A 440 -4.75 36.94 1.43
C THR A 440 -4.69 36.20 0.10
N VAL A 441 -5.81 36.18 -0.63
CA VAL A 441 -5.89 35.57 -1.97
C VAL A 441 -5.38 36.56 -3.00
N LYS A 442 -4.37 36.17 -3.77
CA LYS A 442 -3.72 37.01 -4.78
C LYS A 442 -4.51 37.02 -6.10
N ARG A 443 -3.88 37.53 -7.18
CA ARG A 443 -4.50 37.65 -8.51
C ARG A 443 -4.54 36.34 -9.30
N LYS A 444 -3.63 35.41 -9.00
CA LYS A 444 -3.53 34.11 -9.70
C LYS A 444 -4.70 33.21 -9.28
N THR A 445 -5.38 32.64 -10.27
CA THR A 445 -6.42 31.62 -10.07
C THR A 445 -5.79 30.24 -9.87
N GLY A 446 -6.52 29.32 -9.25
CA GLY A 446 -6.08 27.95 -9.05
C GLY A 446 -6.46 27.41 -7.68
N THR A 447 -5.95 26.22 -7.36
CA THR A 447 -6.17 25.58 -6.05
C THR A 447 -4.93 25.73 -5.20
N VAL A 448 -5.09 26.10 -3.93
CA VAL A 448 -4.01 26.19 -2.94
C VAL A 448 -4.47 25.58 -1.62
N THR A 449 -3.57 24.88 -0.92
CA THR A 449 -3.86 24.31 0.40
C THR A 449 -3.28 25.23 1.47
N ILE A 450 -4.12 25.59 2.45
CA ILE A 450 -3.68 26.24 3.69
C ILE A 450 -3.66 25.18 4.79
N THR A 451 -2.55 25.10 5.51
CA THR A 451 -2.32 24.09 6.55
C THR A 451 -2.13 24.77 7.90
N ALA A 452 -2.86 24.32 8.91
CA ALA A 452 -2.61 24.61 10.32
C ALA A 452 -1.89 23.40 10.94
N LYS A 453 -0.71 23.62 11.55
CA LYS A 453 0.11 22.61 12.21
C LYS A 453 0.18 22.92 13.71
N SER A 454 -0.16 21.98 14.57
CA SER A 454 0.00 22.09 16.04
C SER A 454 1.45 21.88 16.47
N ALA A 455 1.73 22.08 17.76
CA ALA A 455 3.06 21.88 18.35
C ALA A 455 3.56 20.43 18.20
N ASP A 456 2.69 19.43 18.35
CA ASP A 456 2.98 18.00 18.12
C ASP A 456 3.06 17.63 16.62
N GLY A 457 3.00 18.62 15.74
CA GLY A 457 3.15 18.44 14.31
C GLY A 457 1.96 17.86 13.57
N THR A 458 0.85 17.52 14.25
CA THR A 458 -0.39 17.14 13.56
C THR A 458 -0.93 18.32 12.75
N THR A 459 -1.66 18.02 11.65
CA THR A 459 -2.10 19.05 10.70
C THR A 459 -3.57 18.97 10.34
N ALA A 460 -4.17 20.13 10.14
CA ALA A 460 -5.46 20.30 9.48
C ALA A 460 -5.28 21.16 8.24
N LYS A 461 -5.99 20.81 7.17
CA LYS A 461 -5.82 21.39 5.85
C LYS A 461 -7.16 21.90 5.33
N VAL A 462 -7.14 23.02 4.62
CA VAL A 462 -8.27 23.53 3.83
C VAL A 462 -7.79 23.85 2.42
N LYS A 463 -8.55 23.40 1.41
CA LYS A 463 -8.26 23.64 -0.01
C LYS A 463 -9.05 24.85 -0.49
N LEU A 464 -8.38 25.87 -0.98
CA LEU A 464 -8.99 27.08 -1.53
C LEU A 464 -8.97 27.04 -3.05
N LYS A 465 -10.15 27.07 -3.68
CA LYS A 465 -10.34 27.24 -5.12
C LYS A 465 -10.49 28.73 -5.43
N ALA A 466 -9.39 29.38 -5.79
CA ALA A 466 -9.32 30.81 -6.09
C ALA A 466 -9.85 31.10 -7.49
N GLY A 467 -10.98 31.81 -7.54
CA GLY A 467 -11.63 32.29 -8.77
C GLY A 467 -11.71 33.81 -8.83
N ARG A 468 -11.83 34.36 -10.03
CA ARG A 468 -12.15 35.78 -10.21
C ARG A 468 -13.62 36.00 -9.91
N SER A 469 -13.95 37.07 -9.19
CA SER A 469 -15.35 37.51 -9.09
C SER A 469 -15.76 38.03 -10.48
N SER A 470 -16.77 37.41 -11.09
CA SER A 470 -17.37 37.89 -12.32
C SER A 470 -18.79 38.36 -12.03
N VAL A 471 -19.00 39.68 -11.99
CA VAL A 471 -20.35 40.24 -12.01
C VAL A 471 -20.85 40.12 -13.45
N LYS A 472 -21.89 39.32 -13.67
CA LYS A 472 -22.52 39.19 -14.98
C LYS A 472 -23.52 40.32 -15.23
N ALA A 473 -23.70 40.67 -16.49
CA ALA A 473 -24.72 41.58 -16.96
C ALA A 473 -26.12 41.01 -16.69
N THR A 474 -27.00 41.85 -16.17
CA THR A 474 -28.41 41.52 -15.91
C THR A 474 -29.32 42.13 -16.98
N LYS A 475 -28.91 43.25 -17.59
CA LYS A 475 -29.68 43.97 -18.61
C LYS A 475 -28.76 44.59 -19.66
N VAL A 476 -29.24 44.68 -20.89
CA VAL A 476 -28.70 45.53 -21.95
C VAL A 476 -29.83 46.38 -22.51
N THR A 477 -29.56 47.62 -22.86
CA THR A 477 -30.50 48.51 -23.58
C THR A 477 -29.82 49.03 -24.84
N VAL A 478 -30.61 49.30 -25.87
CA VAL A 478 -30.15 49.86 -27.15
C VAL A 478 -30.89 51.15 -27.43
N THR A 479 -30.17 52.20 -27.79
CA THR A 479 -30.72 53.49 -28.21
C THR A 479 -30.17 53.89 -29.59
N ALA A 480 -30.95 54.67 -30.32
CA ALA A 480 -30.64 55.25 -31.62
C ALA A 480 -30.90 56.76 -31.57
N GLU A 481 -30.22 57.53 -32.41
CA GLU A 481 -30.56 58.95 -32.63
C GLU A 481 -31.89 59.08 -33.36
N SER A 482 -32.14 58.21 -34.35
CA SER A 482 -33.44 58.12 -35.04
C SER A 482 -33.82 56.67 -35.34
N LYS A 483 -35.11 56.36 -35.20
CA LYS A 483 -35.67 55.05 -35.63
C LYS A 483 -35.96 55.00 -37.14
N THR A 484 -35.77 56.11 -37.85
CA THR A 484 -35.96 56.21 -39.30
C THR A 484 -34.66 56.64 -39.95
N MET A 485 -34.36 56.09 -41.13
CA MET A 485 -33.25 56.52 -41.98
C MET A 485 -33.77 56.72 -43.40
N GLU A 486 -33.19 57.68 -44.12
CA GLU A 486 -33.44 57.85 -45.55
C GLU A 486 -32.35 57.16 -46.34
N LEU A 487 -32.72 56.49 -47.43
CA LEU A 487 -31.79 55.83 -48.32
C LEU A 487 -31.22 56.86 -49.31
N ASN A 488 -29.98 57.30 -49.08
CA ASN A 488 -29.20 58.13 -50.00
C ASN A 488 -28.12 57.27 -50.67
N ASP A 489 -27.68 57.63 -51.87
CA ASP A 489 -27.01 56.78 -52.86
C ASP A 489 -25.72 56.03 -52.46
N LYS A 490 -25.26 56.06 -51.19
CA LYS A 490 -24.45 54.98 -50.55
C LYS A 490 -24.06 55.21 -49.07
N ASP A 491 -24.29 56.38 -48.47
CA ASP A 491 -23.67 56.74 -47.17
C ASP A 491 -24.60 56.85 -45.95
N SER A 492 -25.90 56.59 -46.11
CA SER A 492 -26.86 56.69 -45.00
C SER A 492 -26.55 55.70 -43.88
N SER A 493 -26.03 56.22 -42.77
CA SER A 493 -25.61 55.42 -41.61
C SER A 493 -25.88 56.13 -40.29
N GLN A 494 -26.05 55.36 -39.22
CA GLN A 494 -26.19 55.87 -37.86
C GLN A 494 -25.50 54.91 -36.87
N VAL A 495 -25.14 55.39 -35.67
CA VAL A 495 -24.50 54.56 -34.64
C VAL A 495 -25.47 54.27 -33.50
N LEU A 496 -25.69 52.99 -33.21
CA LEU A 496 -26.48 52.56 -32.08
C LEU A 496 -25.62 52.47 -30.81
N LYS A 497 -26.16 52.95 -29.68
CA LYS A 497 -25.50 52.84 -28.36
C LYS A 497 -26.10 51.69 -27.56
N ALA A 498 -25.25 50.79 -27.09
CA ALA A 498 -25.65 49.73 -26.16
C ALA A 498 -25.15 50.03 -24.74
N VAL A 499 -26.04 49.96 -23.75
CA VAL A 499 -25.69 50.15 -22.33
C VAL A 499 -25.93 48.86 -21.57
N VAL A 500 -24.86 48.30 -20.99
CA VAL A 500 -24.90 47.08 -20.17
C VAL A 500 -24.97 47.44 -18.69
N LYS A 501 -25.94 46.87 -17.97
CA LYS A 501 -26.12 46.98 -16.52
C LYS A 501 -25.93 45.62 -15.81
N PRO A 502 -25.45 45.62 -14.54
CA PRO A 502 -24.95 46.79 -13.80
C PRO A 502 -23.65 47.32 -14.40
N ALA A 503 -23.29 48.58 -14.11
CA ALA A 503 -22.03 49.17 -14.57
C ALA A 503 -20.79 48.42 -14.05
N SER A 504 -20.95 47.69 -12.93
CA SER A 504 -19.94 46.80 -12.33
C SER A 504 -19.79 45.45 -13.04
N ALA A 505 -20.55 45.17 -14.10
CA ALA A 505 -20.41 43.94 -14.87
C ALA A 505 -18.98 43.81 -15.42
N SER A 506 -18.35 42.65 -15.22
CA SER A 506 -16.94 42.41 -15.51
C SER A 506 -16.62 42.41 -17.02
N ASN A 507 -17.62 42.21 -17.88
CA ASN A 507 -17.51 42.36 -19.32
C ASN A 507 -18.77 43.04 -19.89
N ARG A 508 -18.61 44.25 -20.44
CA ARG A 508 -19.71 45.10 -20.95
C ARG A 508 -19.79 45.14 -22.47
N LYS A 509 -19.06 44.27 -23.17
CA LYS A 509 -19.08 44.20 -24.65
C LYS A 509 -20.35 43.50 -25.15
N VAL A 510 -20.83 43.93 -26.33
CA VAL A 510 -21.98 43.31 -27.03
C VAL A 510 -21.59 42.81 -28.43
N VAL A 511 -22.41 41.92 -28.99
CA VAL A 511 -22.44 41.53 -30.40
C VAL A 511 -23.67 42.13 -31.04
N TRP A 512 -23.54 42.71 -32.22
CA TRP A 512 -24.66 43.22 -33.01
C TRP A 512 -25.11 42.23 -34.07
N LYS A 513 -26.42 42.12 -34.29
CA LYS A 513 -27.04 41.30 -35.35
C LYS A 513 -28.16 42.09 -36.02
N SER A 514 -28.15 42.10 -37.35
CA SER A 514 -29.28 42.57 -38.16
C SER A 514 -30.20 41.39 -38.49
N SER A 515 -31.53 41.58 -38.40
CA SER A 515 -32.51 40.59 -38.84
C SER A 515 -32.50 40.40 -40.36
N ASN A 516 -32.08 41.42 -41.12
CA ASN A 516 -31.93 41.34 -42.57
C ASN A 516 -30.79 42.24 -43.06
N LYS A 517 -29.63 41.61 -43.33
CA LYS A 517 -28.42 42.30 -43.83
C LYS A 517 -28.58 42.92 -45.22
N LYS A 518 -29.62 42.55 -45.98
CA LYS A 518 -29.96 43.15 -47.28
C LYS A 518 -30.71 44.49 -47.12
N ILE A 519 -31.40 44.70 -46.00
CA ILE A 519 -32.07 45.97 -45.66
C ILE A 519 -31.10 46.91 -44.94
N ALA A 520 -30.42 46.43 -43.89
CA ALA A 520 -29.33 47.16 -43.25
C ALA A 520 -28.27 46.23 -42.65
N ALA A 521 -27.00 46.61 -42.77
CA ALA A 521 -25.90 45.94 -42.11
C ALA A 521 -25.51 46.68 -40.82
N VAL A 522 -25.05 45.95 -39.79
CA VAL A 522 -24.53 46.54 -38.55
C VAL A 522 -23.14 45.99 -38.27
N ASN A 523 -22.19 46.85 -37.93
CA ASN A 523 -20.81 46.45 -37.62
C ASN A 523 -20.58 46.22 -36.11
N SER A 524 -19.35 45.84 -35.74
CA SER A 524 -18.97 45.55 -34.34
C SER A 524 -19.05 46.76 -33.41
N LYS A 525 -18.99 47.99 -33.96
CA LYS A 525 -19.12 49.26 -33.23
C LYS A 525 -20.57 49.74 -33.12
N GLY A 526 -21.54 49.01 -33.68
CA GLY A 526 -22.95 49.40 -33.68
C GLY A 526 -23.34 50.39 -34.78
N LYS A 527 -22.44 50.67 -35.75
CA LYS A 527 -22.78 51.48 -36.94
C LYS A 527 -23.68 50.67 -37.85
N VAL A 528 -24.90 51.14 -38.06
CA VAL A 528 -25.91 50.61 -38.99
C VAL A 528 -25.80 51.37 -40.30
N ILE A 529 -25.68 50.64 -41.41
CA ILE A 529 -25.59 51.15 -42.77
C ILE A 529 -26.83 50.69 -43.53
N ALA A 530 -27.61 51.65 -44.04
CA ALA A 530 -28.79 51.39 -44.85
C ALA A 530 -28.38 50.83 -46.22
N LYS A 531 -29.14 49.85 -46.74
CA LYS A 531 -28.89 49.23 -48.05
C LYS A 531 -30.11 49.18 -48.95
N LYS A 532 -31.29 49.01 -48.37
CA LYS A 532 -32.57 48.97 -49.10
C LYS A 532 -33.68 49.53 -48.21
N ALA A 533 -34.65 50.19 -48.82
CA ALA A 533 -35.87 50.59 -48.13
C ALA A 533 -36.58 49.37 -47.52
N GLY A 534 -37.14 49.55 -46.32
CA GLY A 534 -37.77 48.47 -45.56
C GLY A 534 -37.53 48.62 -44.06
N THR A 535 -38.05 47.69 -43.28
CA THR A 535 -37.95 47.69 -41.82
C THR A 535 -37.06 46.56 -41.35
N VAL A 536 -36.09 46.85 -40.48
CA VAL A 536 -35.11 45.87 -39.98
C VAL A 536 -34.92 45.98 -38.48
N LYS A 537 -34.81 44.83 -37.80
CA LYS A 537 -34.55 44.75 -36.36
C LYS A 537 -33.07 44.54 -36.11
N ILE A 538 -32.44 45.48 -35.40
CA ILE A 538 -31.05 45.40 -34.98
C ILE A 538 -30.98 44.98 -33.50
N THR A 539 -30.19 43.97 -33.18
CA THR A 539 -30.13 43.35 -31.84
C THR A 539 -28.71 43.38 -31.28
N ALA A 540 -28.55 43.85 -30.04
CA ALA A 540 -27.32 43.72 -29.25
C ALA A 540 -27.43 42.52 -28.28
N VAL A 541 -26.37 41.72 -28.16
CA VAL A 541 -26.29 40.57 -27.25
C VAL A 541 -25.02 40.65 -26.40
N THR A 542 -25.12 40.51 -25.08
CA THR A 542 -23.96 40.55 -24.17
C THR A 542 -22.97 39.40 -24.40
N LYS A 543 -21.66 39.69 -24.31
CA LYS A 543 -20.56 38.72 -24.52
C LYS A 543 -20.05 38.03 -23.26
N ASP A 544 -20.54 38.38 -22.08
CA ASP A 544 -20.09 37.86 -20.78
C ASP A 544 -20.71 36.49 -20.39
N GLY A 545 -21.37 35.83 -21.36
CA GLY A 545 -22.07 34.57 -21.15
C GLY A 545 -23.46 34.71 -20.51
N SER A 546 -23.91 35.90 -20.13
CA SER A 546 -25.29 36.13 -19.65
C SER A 546 -26.33 36.11 -20.79
N LYS A 547 -25.89 36.36 -22.02
CA LYS A 547 -26.69 36.34 -23.27
C LYS A 547 -27.93 37.24 -23.22
N LYS A 548 -27.91 38.31 -22.41
CA LYS A 548 -28.96 39.33 -22.37
C LYS A 548 -29.02 40.05 -23.72
N LYS A 549 -30.24 40.36 -24.18
CA LYS A 549 -30.50 40.93 -25.50
C LYS A 549 -31.36 42.18 -25.39
N ALA A 550 -31.14 43.12 -26.31
CA ALA A 550 -32.06 44.23 -26.58
C ALA A 550 -32.05 44.51 -28.07
N SER A 551 -33.20 44.90 -28.60
CA SER A 551 -33.40 45.13 -30.03
C SER A 551 -34.06 46.48 -30.27
N ILE A 552 -33.75 47.07 -31.42
CA ILE A 552 -34.41 48.28 -31.93
C ILE A 552 -34.82 48.05 -33.38
N THR A 553 -35.98 48.56 -33.75
CA THR A 553 -36.48 48.50 -35.14
C THR A 553 -36.12 49.80 -35.84
N ILE A 554 -35.49 49.70 -37.00
CA ILE A 554 -35.10 50.82 -37.86
C ILE A 554 -35.91 50.73 -39.16
N LYS A 555 -36.60 51.81 -39.52
CA LYS A 555 -37.34 51.96 -40.78
C LYS A 555 -36.48 52.74 -41.77
N ILE A 556 -36.20 52.17 -42.93
CA ILE A 556 -35.48 52.82 -44.02
C ILE A 556 -36.50 53.21 -45.08
N LYS A 557 -36.62 54.51 -45.36
CA LYS A 557 -37.48 55.05 -46.42
C LYS A 557 -36.64 55.35 -47.66
N LYS A 558 -37.28 55.31 -48.83
CA LYS A 558 -36.68 55.94 -50.02
C LYS A 558 -36.72 57.46 -49.83
N LYS A 559 -35.73 58.16 -50.34
CA LYS A 559 -35.80 59.61 -50.48
C LYS A 559 -36.97 59.93 -51.40
N GLU A 560 -37.90 60.77 -50.95
CA GLU A 560 -38.95 61.32 -51.83
C GLU A 560 -38.24 62.30 -52.78
N ALA A 561 -38.43 62.12 -54.09
CA ALA A 561 -37.98 63.10 -55.07
C ALA A 561 -38.88 64.33 -54.86
N GLY A 562 -38.30 65.45 -54.43
CA GLY A 562 -39.03 66.70 -54.43
C GLY A 562 -39.42 67.04 -55.87
N GLU A 563 -40.69 67.32 -56.09
CA GLU A 563 -41.16 68.08 -57.25
C GLU A 563 -40.47 69.44 -57.20
N GLU A 564 -39.82 69.82 -58.30
CA GLU A 564 -39.30 71.17 -58.53
C GLU A 564 -40.48 72.13 -58.72
N GLU A 565 -40.52 73.22 -57.95
CA GLU A 565 -41.05 74.52 -58.37
C GLU A 565 -39.94 75.58 -58.26
#